data_AF-A0A354TGH5-F1
#
_entry.id   AF-A0A354TGH5-F1
#
_cell.length_a   1.000
_cell.length_b   1.000
_cell.length_c   1.000
_cell.angle_alpha   90.00
_cell.angle_beta   90.00
_cell.angle_gamma   90.00
#
_symmetry.space_group_name_H-M   'P 1'
#
loop_
_entity.id
_entity.type
_entity.pdbx_description
1 polymer ?
#
loop_
_entity_poly.entity_id
_entity_poly.type
_entity_poly.pdbx_seq_one_letter_code
_entity_poly.pdbx_strand_id
1 'polypeptide(L)'
;MNRLLLLLILCLCATAARAQYVTNLTLSKDQYLTGEPVVATVTIINRSGADVILGGHGARDWLHFEITQSTGRVLSPITIGSEEPLKLQAGGTTRHTVELSGGYSTADLGTFHMIANVLHPLTGQFYTSNRERMTITDAKPNMFDQPYGVPEGYQNAGRSRRYQVILFRELDILQLYCRVTDERSGAYLATFLLGPVNMAVQPQISIDTKNKLHIFFLAKPQICCHAIINPDGKLHKRSYYRDTEGNRPSLVMTRDGAQVVGGEYFDPGAPPAKSKALRKASERPPGL
;
A
#
# COMPACT_ATOMS: atom_id res chain seq x y z
N MET A 1 21.08 -55.47 12.00
CA MET A 1 20.47 -54.20 12.47
C MET A 1 20.73 -53.01 11.54
N ASN A 2 21.94 -52.82 10.99
CA ASN A 2 22.25 -51.65 10.15
C ASN A 2 21.53 -51.54 8.79
N ARG A 3 21.13 -52.65 8.16
CA ARG A 3 20.43 -52.59 6.84
C ARG A 3 19.00 -52.06 6.94
N LEU A 4 18.30 -52.35 8.04
CA LEU A 4 16.92 -51.88 8.26
C LEU A 4 16.89 -50.37 8.53
N LEU A 5 17.89 -49.87 9.26
CA LEU A 5 18.05 -48.44 9.54
C LEU A 5 18.37 -47.62 8.28
N LEU A 6 19.21 -48.16 7.38
CA LEU A 6 19.54 -47.52 6.10
C LEU A 6 18.32 -47.44 5.17
N LEU A 7 17.49 -48.48 5.13
CA LEU A 7 16.24 -48.51 4.37
C LEU A 7 15.21 -47.51 4.93
N LEU A 8 15.12 -47.36 6.25
CA LEU A 8 14.28 -46.35 6.87
C LEU A 8 14.74 -44.92 6.52
N ILE A 9 16.05 -44.64 6.58
CA ILE A 9 16.61 -43.33 6.23
C ILE A 9 16.39 -43.01 4.74
N LEU A 10 16.56 -43.99 3.84
CA LEU A 10 16.32 -43.81 2.40
C LEU A 10 14.83 -43.56 2.10
N CYS A 11 13.93 -44.21 2.84
CA CYS A 11 12.47 -43.98 2.74
C CYS A 11 12.07 -42.60 3.31
N LEU A 12 12.74 -42.12 4.36
CA LEU A 12 12.54 -40.77 4.91
C LEU A 12 13.07 -39.66 3.98
N CYS A 13 14.04 -39.93 3.11
CA CYS A 13 14.49 -38.96 2.11
C CYS A 13 13.59 -38.91 0.86
N ALA A 14 12.85 -39.99 0.56
CA ALA A 14 11.94 -40.05 -0.59
C ALA A 14 10.62 -39.28 -0.37
N THR A 15 10.32 -38.88 0.87
CA THR A 15 9.10 -38.12 1.22
C THR A 15 9.26 -36.60 1.14
N ALA A 16 10.36 -36.11 0.54
CA ALA A 16 10.41 -34.73 0.06
C ALA A 16 9.43 -34.59 -1.13
N ALA A 17 8.14 -34.57 -0.83
CA ALA A 17 7.06 -34.30 -1.75
C ALA A 17 7.39 -32.99 -2.46
N ARG A 18 7.76 -33.09 -3.74
CA ARG A 18 7.95 -31.91 -4.58
C ARG A 18 6.57 -31.31 -4.77
N ALA A 19 6.25 -30.28 -3.97
CA ALA A 19 5.00 -29.55 -4.10
C ALA A 19 4.84 -29.08 -5.56
N GLN A 20 3.66 -29.35 -6.14
CA GLN A 20 3.40 -28.99 -7.54
C GLN A 20 3.38 -27.47 -7.70
N TYR A 21 2.98 -26.73 -6.67
CA TYR A 21 3.20 -25.29 -6.56
C TYR A 21 4.13 -24.95 -5.40
N VAL A 22 4.93 -23.89 -5.62
CA VAL A 22 5.58 -23.15 -4.52
C VAL A 22 4.89 -21.80 -4.43
N THR A 23 4.32 -21.51 -3.27
CA THR A 23 3.53 -20.31 -3.00
C THR A 23 4.22 -19.47 -1.95
N ASN A 24 4.35 -18.17 -2.21
CA ASN A 24 4.88 -17.21 -1.26
C ASN A 24 3.94 -15.99 -1.17
N LEU A 25 3.68 -15.53 0.05
CA LEU A 25 2.87 -14.37 0.36
C LEU A 25 3.78 -13.28 0.92
N THR A 26 3.58 -12.05 0.45
CA THR A 26 4.20 -10.84 1.00
C THR A 26 3.15 -9.75 1.13
N LEU A 27 3.22 -8.95 2.20
CA LEU A 27 2.36 -7.79 2.39
C LEU A 27 3.11 -6.52 2.03
N SER A 28 2.37 -5.47 1.64
CA SER A 28 2.98 -4.16 1.34
C SER A 28 3.60 -3.48 2.56
N LYS A 29 3.09 -3.80 3.75
CA LYS A 29 3.51 -3.28 5.06
C LYS A 29 3.24 -4.32 6.16
N ASP A 30 3.89 -4.13 7.29
CA ASP A 30 3.66 -4.90 8.52
C ASP A 30 2.66 -4.22 9.45
N GLN A 31 2.41 -2.92 9.26
CA GLN A 31 1.52 -2.12 10.07
C GLN A 31 0.55 -1.31 9.19
N TYR A 32 -0.73 -1.35 9.57
CA TYR A 32 -1.82 -0.67 8.87
C TYR A 32 -2.65 0.13 9.86
N LEU A 33 -3.19 1.24 9.38
CA LEU A 33 -4.24 1.95 10.11
C LEU A 33 -5.60 1.33 9.86
N THR A 34 -6.50 1.45 10.84
CA THR A 34 -7.91 1.15 10.64
C THR A 34 -8.46 1.90 9.41
N GLY A 35 -9.14 1.14 8.54
CA GLY A 35 -9.69 1.61 7.27
C GLY A 35 -8.70 1.59 6.11
N GLU A 36 -7.42 1.25 6.35
CA GLU A 36 -6.42 1.15 5.31
C GLU A 36 -6.53 -0.20 4.59
N PRO A 37 -6.49 -0.22 3.24
CA PRO A 37 -6.51 -1.46 2.49
C PRO A 37 -5.19 -2.23 2.69
N VAL A 38 -5.30 -3.53 2.93
CA VAL A 38 -4.14 -4.42 2.99
C VAL A 38 -3.83 -4.89 1.57
N VAL A 39 -2.65 -4.55 1.06
CA VAL A 39 -2.20 -5.02 -0.26
C VAL A 39 -1.31 -6.24 -0.07
N ALA A 40 -1.77 -7.38 -0.59
CA ALA A 40 -1.09 -8.67 -0.55
C ALA A 40 -0.55 -9.02 -1.94
N THR A 41 0.67 -9.55 -2.02
CA THR A 41 1.24 -10.11 -3.25
C THR A 41 1.54 -11.58 -3.06
N VAL A 42 0.94 -12.41 -3.91
CA VAL A 42 1.12 -13.86 -3.93
C VAL A 42 1.98 -14.23 -5.12
N THR A 43 3.13 -14.83 -4.86
CA THR A 43 4.03 -15.41 -5.86
C THR A 43 3.76 -16.90 -5.97
N ILE A 44 3.55 -17.38 -7.20
CA ILE A 44 3.25 -18.79 -7.48
C ILE A 44 4.26 -19.29 -8.51
N ILE A 45 4.97 -20.35 -8.16
CA ILE A 45 5.89 -21.06 -9.05
C ILE A 45 5.25 -22.40 -9.40
N ASN A 46 5.00 -22.62 -10.69
CA ASN A 46 4.45 -23.88 -11.18
C ASN A 46 5.57 -24.91 -11.37
N ARG A 47 5.59 -25.96 -10.54
CA ARG A 47 6.50 -27.11 -10.61
C ARG A 47 5.77 -28.42 -10.97
N SER A 48 4.53 -28.35 -11.47
CA SER A 48 3.71 -29.52 -11.80
C SER A 48 4.18 -30.25 -13.06
N GLY A 49 5.01 -29.60 -13.89
CA GLY A 49 5.46 -30.14 -15.18
C GLY A 49 4.45 -29.98 -16.32
N ALA A 50 3.28 -29.38 -16.06
CA ALA A 50 2.26 -29.07 -17.05
C ALA A 50 1.83 -27.60 -16.97
N ASP A 51 1.38 -27.04 -18.09
CA ASP A 51 0.71 -25.76 -18.11
C ASP A 51 -0.63 -25.86 -17.36
N VAL A 52 -0.94 -24.85 -16.55
CA VAL A 52 -2.16 -24.81 -15.74
C VAL A 52 -2.91 -23.51 -16.02
N ILE A 53 -4.25 -23.57 -16.03
CA ILE A 53 -5.10 -22.40 -16.17
C ILE A 53 -5.83 -22.18 -14.84
N LEU A 54 -5.65 -21.01 -14.23
CA LEU A 54 -6.34 -20.59 -13.02
C LEU A 54 -7.46 -19.60 -13.36
N GLY A 55 -8.59 -19.67 -12.67
CA GLY A 55 -9.75 -18.82 -12.95
C GLY A 55 -10.36 -19.09 -14.32
N GLY A 56 -11.06 -18.09 -14.85
CA GLY A 56 -11.92 -18.19 -16.03
C GLY A 56 -13.41 -18.17 -15.66
N HIS A 57 -14.24 -17.84 -16.65
CA HIS A 57 -15.70 -17.83 -16.49
C HIS A 57 -16.23 -19.18 -15.99
N GLY A 58 -16.94 -19.17 -14.85
CA GLY A 58 -17.49 -20.38 -14.21
C GLY A 58 -16.45 -21.29 -13.54
N ALA A 59 -15.17 -20.88 -13.48
CA ALA A 59 -14.14 -21.60 -12.76
C ALA A 59 -14.30 -21.41 -11.24
N ARG A 60 -13.76 -22.37 -10.48
CA ARG A 60 -13.65 -22.23 -9.03
C ARG A 60 -12.70 -21.10 -8.67
N ASP A 61 -13.00 -20.43 -7.57
CA ASP A 61 -12.05 -19.51 -6.96
C ASP A 61 -10.75 -20.23 -6.66
N TRP A 62 -9.65 -19.61 -7.08
CA TRP A 62 -8.35 -20.27 -7.11
C TRP A 62 -7.41 -19.74 -6.04
N LEU A 63 -7.73 -18.58 -5.42
CA LEU A 63 -6.93 -17.96 -4.37
C LEU A 63 -7.81 -17.60 -3.18
N HIS A 64 -7.41 -18.08 -2.00
CA HIS A 64 -8.10 -17.81 -0.75
C HIS A 64 -7.11 -17.23 0.25
N PHE A 65 -7.51 -16.18 0.95
CA PHE A 65 -6.78 -15.63 2.07
C PHE A 65 -7.47 -16.01 3.36
N GLU A 66 -6.72 -16.66 4.25
CA GLU A 66 -7.16 -16.92 5.62
C GLU A 66 -6.45 -15.95 6.55
N ILE A 67 -7.24 -15.25 7.36
CA ILE A 67 -6.75 -14.27 8.32
C ILE A 67 -7.11 -14.74 9.73
N THR A 68 -6.11 -14.88 10.58
CA THR A 68 -6.27 -15.29 11.98
C THR A 68 -5.71 -14.21 12.88
N GLN A 69 -6.51 -13.76 13.85
CA GLN A 69 -6.04 -12.88 14.90
C GLN A 69 -5.09 -13.65 15.85
N SER A 70 -4.17 -12.97 16.50
CA SER A 70 -3.24 -13.57 17.48
C SER A 70 -3.96 -14.25 18.66
N THR A 71 -5.21 -13.90 18.91
CA THR A 71 -6.10 -14.54 19.90
C THR A 71 -6.63 -15.91 19.47
N GLY A 72 -6.39 -16.31 18.22
CA GLY A 72 -6.91 -17.54 17.62
C GLY A 72 -8.23 -17.37 16.87
N ARG A 73 -8.85 -16.17 16.91
CA ARG A 73 -10.08 -15.88 16.15
C ARG A 73 -9.79 -15.87 14.65
N VAL A 74 -10.51 -16.69 13.90
CA VAL A 74 -10.45 -16.71 12.42
C VAL A 74 -11.46 -15.71 11.87
N LEU A 75 -11.02 -14.84 10.97
CA LEU A 75 -11.88 -13.91 10.24
C LEU A 75 -12.46 -14.60 8.99
N SER A 76 -13.54 -14.02 8.44
CA SER A 76 -14.10 -14.51 7.19
C SER A 76 -13.03 -14.54 6.10
N PRO A 77 -12.85 -15.69 5.41
CA PRO A 77 -11.85 -15.81 4.36
C PRO A 77 -12.18 -14.86 3.20
N ILE A 78 -11.13 -14.33 2.58
CA ILE A 78 -11.27 -13.53 1.36
C ILE A 78 -10.93 -14.41 0.19
N THR A 79 -11.88 -14.54 -0.72
CA THR A 79 -11.74 -15.42 -1.87
C THR A 79 -11.65 -14.60 -3.15
N ILE A 80 -10.69 -14.94 -4.00
CA ILE A 80 -10.42 -14.27 -5.27
C ILE A 80 -10.65 -15.26 -6.40
N GLY A 81 -11.74 -15.03 -7.12
CA GLY A 81 -11.96 -15.53 -8.47
C GLY A 81 -11.39 -14.57 -9.51
N SER A 82 -11.18 -15.06 -10.73
CA SER A 82 -10.89 -14.22 -11.89
C SER A 82 -11.77 -14.67 -13.04
N GLU A 83 -12.52 -13.75 -13.65
CA GLU A 83 -13.26 -14.03 -14.89
C GLU A 83 -12.31 -14.28 -16.06
N GLU A 84 -11.16 -13.61 -16.04
CA GLU A 84 -10.10 -13.81 -17.03
C GLU A 84 -9.22 -15.00 -16.61
N PRO A 85 -9.04 -15.99 -17.51
CA PRO A 85 -8.19 -17.13 -17.22
C PRO A 85 -6.72 -16.72 -17.20
N LEU A 86 -6.02 -17.12 -16.15
CA LEU A 86 -4.59 -16.94 -16.00
C LEU A 86 -3.86 -18.22 -16.41
N LYS A 87 -3.02 -18.12 -17.44
CA LYS A 87 -2.15 -19.23 -17.84
C LYS A 87 -0.83 -19.22 -17.04
N LEU A 88 -0.56 -20.32 -16.34
CA LEU A 88 0.66 -20.59 -15.59
C LEU A 88 1.47 -21.69 -16.29
N GLN A 89 2.54 -21.28 -16.96
CA GLN A 89 3.41 -22.22 -17.68
C GLN A 89 4.13 -23.19 -16.73
N ALA A 90 4.40 -24.41 -17.18
CA ALA A 90 5.26 -25.34 -16.45
C ALA A 90 6.65 -24.72 -16.20
N GLY A 91 7.12 -24.73 -14.94
CA GLY A 91 8.35 -24.07 -14.52
C GLY A 91 8.26 -22.55 -14.37
N GLY A 92 7.14 -21.94 -14.77
CA GLY A 92 6.92 -20.50 -14.75
C GLY A 92 6.64 -19.94 -13.36
N THR A 93 6.86 -18.63 -13.20
CA THR A 93 6.54 -17.86 -11.99
C THR A 93 5.58 -16.73 -12.35
N THR A 94 4.52 -16.57 -11.56
CA THR A 94 3.58 -15.44 -11.64
C THR A 94 3.49 -14.71 -10.30
N ARG A 95 3.11 -13.44 -10.34
CA ARG A 95 2.82 -12.62 -9.17
C ARG A 95 1.43 -12.01 -9.29
N HIS A 96 0.63 -12.17 -8.25
CA HIS A 96 -0.71 -11.62 -8.14
C HIS A 96 -0.79 -10.67 -6.97
N THR A 97 -0.96 -9.39 -7.26
CA THR A 97 -1.18 -8.36 -6.25
C THR A 97 -2.67 -8.13 -6.11
N VAL A 98 -3.17 -8.26 -4.89
CA VAL A 98 -4.58 -8.12 -4.52
C VAL A 98 -4.69 -7.07 -3.43
N GLU A 99 -5.58 -6.10 -3.65
CA GLU A 99 -5.99 -5.18 -2.60
C GLU A 99 -7.17 -5.81 -1.83
N LEU A 100 -6.94 -6.12 -0.56
CA LEU A 100 -7.95 -6.73 0.30
C LEU A 100 -8.77 -5.62 0.94
N SER A 101 -9.80 -5.16 0.23
CA SER A 101 -10.81 -4.23 0.75
C SER A 101 -12.01 -5.00 1.32
N GLY A 102 -12.31 -4.86 2.61
CA GLY A 102 -13.65 -5.18 3.12
C GLY A 102 -13.95 -6.62 3.58
N GLY A 103 -12.97 -7.39 4.06
CA GLY A 103 -13.21 -8.72 4.68
C GLY A 103 -12.89 -8.81 6.18
N TYR A 104 -12.02 -7.93 6.68
CA TYR A 104 -11.73 -7.77 8.10
C TYR A 104 -12.44 -6.51 8.56
N SER A 105 -13.24 -6.60 9.62
CA SER A 105 -13.71 -5.38 10.27
C SER A 105 -12.47 -4.61 10.69
N THR A 106 -12.20 -3.48 10.07
CA THR A 106 -11.09 -2.61 10.48
C THR A 106 -11.26 -2.10 11.91
N ALA A 107 -12.39 -2.41 12.56
CA ALA A 107 -12.63 -2.20 13.98
C ALA A 107 -11.82 -3.15 14.89
N ASP A 108 -11.45 -4.35 14.40
CA ASP A 108 -10.70 -5.29 15.21
C ASP A 108 -9.21 -4.91 15.18
N LEU A 109 -8.78 -4.24 16.24
CA LEU A 109 -7.38 -3.87 16.44
C LEU A 109 -6.55 -5.08 16.88
N GLY A 110 -5.26 -5.07 16.56
CA GLY A 110 -4.29 -6.03 17.07
C GLY A 110 -3.41 -6.67 16.01
N THR A 111 -2.78 -7.77 16.39
CA THR A 111 -1.91 -8.55 15.50
C THR A 111 -2.72 -9.64 14.79
N PHE A 112 -2.51 -9.74 13.49
CA PHE A 112 -3.10 -10.74 12.62
C PHE A 112 -2.00 -11.50 11.88
N HIS A 113 -2.37 -12.68 11.45
CA HIS A 113 -1.57 -13.48 10.55
C HIS A 113 -2.40 -13.84 9.33
N MET A 114 -1.77 -13.77 8.16
CA MET A 114 -2.40 -14.12 6.89
C MET A 114 -1.61 -15.24 6.22
N ILE A 115 -2.35 -16.16 5.60
CA ILE A 115 -1.84 -17.15 4.66
C ILE A 115 -2.67 -17.08 3.38
N ALA A 116 -2.05 -17.45 2.26
CA ALA A 116 -2.71 -17.62 0.98
C ALA A 116 -2.75 -19.11 0.61
N ASN A 117 -3.92 -19.58 0.20
CA ASN A 117 -4.16 -20.94 -0.29
C ASN A 117 -4.49 -20.89 -1.78
N VAL A 118 -3.66 -21.55 -2.59
CA VAL A 118 -3.77 -21.55 -4.06
C VAL A 118 -4.24 -22.91 -4.54
N LEU A 119 -5.37 -22.94 -5.26
CA LEU A 119 -5.90 -24.15 -5.88
C LEU A 119 -5.04 -24.56 -7.08
N HIS A 120 -4.60 -25.81 -7.10
CA HIS A 120 -4.11 -26.46 -8.31
C HIS A 120 -5.27 -27.23 -8.96
N PRO A 121 -5.84 -26.74 -10.07
CA PRO A 121 -7.09 -27.26 -10.63
C PRO A 121 -7.00 -28.71 -11.11
N LEU A 122 -5.83 -29.16 -11.58
CA LEU A 122 -5.68 -30.53 -12.09
C LEU A 122 -5.73 -31.58 -10.98
N THR A 123 -5.22 -31.28 -9.78
CA THR A 123 -5.25 -32.21 -8.64
C THR A 123 -6.35 -31.90 -7.62
N GLY A 124 -6.96 -30.71 -7.71
CA GLY A 124 -7.91 -30.22 -6.72
C GLY A 124 -7.29 -29.87 -5.36
N GLN A 125 -5.96 -29.91 -5.23
CA GLN A 125 -5.26 -29.62 -3.98
C GLN A 125 -5.00 -28.13 -3.80
N PHE A 126 -4.97 -27.68 -2.55
CA PHE A 126 -4.52 -26.34 -2.18
C PHE A 126 -3.07 -26.34 -1.73
N TYR A 127 -2.32 -25.36 -2.18
CA TYR A 127 -0.94 -25.09 -1.75
C TYR A 127 -0.91 -23.80 -0.92
N THR A 128 -0.46 -23.93 0.32
CA THR A 128 -0.44 -22.85 1.31
C THR A 128 0.88 -22.10 1.27
N SER A 129 0.85 -20.77 1.37
CA SER A 129 2.02 -19.91 1.46
C SER A 129 2.71 -19.96 2.82
N ASN A 130 3.85 -19.26 2.94
CA ASN A 130 4.33 -18.77 4.23
C ASN A 130 3.27 -17.92 4.95
N ARG A 131 3.44 -17.79 6.26
CA ARG A 131 2.58 -17.01 7.14
C ARG A 131 3.15 -15.61 7.32
N GLU A 132 2.39 -14.61 6.90
CA GLU A 132 2.74 -13.20 7.05
C GLU A 132 2.05 -12.59 8.27
N ARG A 133 2.75 -11.70 8.97
CA ARG A 133 2.22 -10.99 10.14
C ARG A 133 1.85 -9.57 9.72
N MET A 134 0.73 -9.08 10.23
CA MET A 134 0.39 -7.66 10.15
C MET A 134 -0.19 -7.18 11.47
N THR A 135 -0.06 -5.89 11.75
CA THR A 135 -0.68 -5.23 12.90
C THR A 135 -1.63 -4.16 12.40
N ILE A 136 -2.89 -4.23 12.82
CA ILE A 136 -3.87 -3.18 12.59
C ILE A 136 -3.97 -2.35 13.87
N THR A 137 -3.66 -1.07 13.75
CA THR A 137 -3.75 -0.09 14.84
C THR A 137 -4.70 1.04 14.43
N ASP A 138 -5.25 1.75 15.41
CA ASP A 138 -5.95 2.99 15.15
C ASP A 138 -5.22 4.17 15.76
N ALA A 139 -5.45 5.35 15.19
CA ALA A 139 -4.87 6.60 15.62
C ALA A 139 -5.91 7.71 15.49
N LYS A 140 -6.04 8.50 16.55
CA LYS A 140 -6.90 9.69 16.54
C LYS A 140 -6.32 10.73 15.56
N PRO A 141 -7.17 11.49 14.85
CA PRO A 141 -6.69 12.62 14.07
C PRO A 141 -6.03 13.63 15.01
N ASN A 142 -4.75 13.93 14.77
CA ASN A 142 -3.92 14.82 15.59
C ASN A 142 -3.37 16.02 14.79
N MET A 143 -3.61 16.07 13.47
CA MET A 143 -3.21 17.19 12.61
C MET A 143 -4.40 17.98 12.07
N PHE A 144 -5.50 17.30 11.71
CA PHE A 144 -6.69 17.93 11.15
C PHE A 144 -7.91 17.01 11.30
N ASP A 145 -9.07 17.58 11.62
CA ASP A 145 -10.33 16.86 11.76
C ASP A 145 -11.52 17.78 11.50
N GLN A 146 -12.11 17.74 10.31
CA GLN A 146 -13.19 18.66 9.93
C GLN A 146 -14.25 17.99 9.06
N PRO A 147 -15.55 18.21 9.34
CA PRO A 147 -16.63 17.73 8.49
C PRO A 147 -16.79 18.60 7.24
N TYR A 148 -17.32 18.01 6.18
CA TYR A 148 -17.67 18.68 4.93
C TYR A 148 -18.90 18.02 4.28
N GLY A 149 -19.63 18.80 3.48
CA GLY A 149 -20.68 18.28 2.62
C GLY A 149 -20.12 17.77 1.30
N VAL A 150 -20.55 16.60 0.85
CA VAL A 150 -20.19 16.09 -0.48
C VAL A 150 -20.85 17.00 -1.53
N PRO A 151 -20.08 17.69 -2.39
CA PRO A 151 -20.62 18.62 -3.36
C PRO A 151 -21.34 17.90 -4.51
N GLU A 152 -22.13 18.64 -5.28
CA GLU A 152 -22.77 18.13 -6.50
C GLU A 152 -21.74 17.58 -7.49
N GLY A 153 -22.14 16.57 -8.28
CA GLY A 153 -21.26 15.87 -9.22
C GLY A 153 -20.46 14.70 -8.63
N TYR A 154 -20.51 14.50 -7.31
CA TYR A 154 -19.93 13.32 -6.65
C TYR A 154 -21.02 12.31 -6.26
N GLN A 155 -20.65 11.03 -6.20
CA GLN A 155 -21.53 10.00 -5.67
C GLN A 155 -21.86 10.30 -4.20
N ASN A 156 -23.14 10.21 -3.84
CA ASN A 156 -23.65 10.57 -2.51
C ASN A 156 -23.57 12.08 -2.19
N ALA A 157 -23.72 12.95 -3.18
CA ALA A 157 -23.88 14.39 -2.99
C ALA A 157 -24.92 14.72 -1.90
N GLY A 158 -24.64 15.75 -1.11
CA GLY A 158 -25.46 16.17 0.04
C GLY A 158 -25.26 15.34 1.32
N ARG A 159 -24.52 14.22 1.28
CA ARG A 159 -24.08 13.54 2.52
C ARG A 159 -22.97 14.34 3.21
N SER A 160 -22.86 14.19 4.52
CA SER A 160 -21.74 14.71 5.30
C SER A 160 -20.66 13.65 5.48
N ARG A 161 -19.41 14.06 5.29
CA ARG A 161 -18.20 13.26 5.49
C ARG A 161 -17.22 14.03 6.35
N ARG A 162 -16.17 13.36 6.80
CA ARG A 162 -15.10 13.96 7.60
C ARG A 162 -13.75 13.76 6.97
N TYR A 163 -12.97 14.83 6.89
CA TYR A 163 -11.55 14.76 6.58
C TYR A 163 -10.73 14.67 7.86
N GLN A 164 -9.83 13.70 7.90
CA GLN A 164 -8.94 13.45 9.01
C GLN A 164 -7.51 13.35 8.50
N VAL A 165 -6.60 14.11 9.12
CA VAL A 165 -5.17 13.98 8.88
C VAL A 165 -4.51 13.50 10.16
N ILE A 166 -3.78 12.39 10.02
CA ILE A 166 -3.17 11.66 11.12
C ILE A 166 -1.67 11.67 10.90
N LEU A 167 -0.93 12.23 11.85
CA LEU A 167 0.50 12.04 12.03
C LEU A 167 0.71 10.74 12.80
N PHE A 168 1.25 9.74 12.12
CA PHE A 168 1.50 8.42 12.65
C PHE A 168 2.99 8.15 12.72
N ARG A 169 3.47 7.58 13.83
CA ARG A 169 4.86 7.15 13.97
C ARG A 169 4.94 5.64 13.72
N GLU A 170 5.57 5.27 12.63
CA GLU A 170 5.89 3.87 12.31
C GLU A 170 7.39 3.67 12.54
N LEU A 171 7.74 2.89 13.57
CA LEU A 171 9.11 2.73 14.06
C LEU A 171 9.74 4.11 14.36
N ASP A 172 10.68 4.55 13.51
CA ASP A 172 11.38 5.84 13.63
C ASP A 172 10.96 6.87 12.58
N ILE A 173 9.99 6.54 11.72
CA ILE A 173 9.55 7.41 10.63
C ILE A 173 8.19 8.00 10.97
N LEU A 174 8.12 9.33 10.99
CA LEU A 174 6.85 10.05 11.03
C LEU A 174 6.21 10.04 9.63
N GLN A 175 4.96 9.61 9.57
CA GLN A 175 4.17 9.48 8.36
C GLN A 175 2.87 10.27 8.49
N LEU A 176 2.43 10.89 7.41
CA LEU A 176 1.12 11.50 7.31
C LEU A 176 0.15 10.56 6.61
N TYR A 177 -1.02 10.37 7.19
CA TYR A 177 -2.14 9.64 6.61
C TYR A 177 -3.30 10.59 6.36
N CYS A 178 -4.03 10.33 5.28
CA CYS A 178 -5.35 10.90 5.06
C CYS A 178 -6.39 9.83 5.36
N ARG A 179 -7.42 10.21 6.09
CA ARG A 179 -8.60 9.39 6.37
C ARG A 179 -9.86 10.17 6.02
N VAL A 180 -10.80 9.50 5.37
CA VAL A 180 -12.13 10.01 5.07
C VAL A 180 -13.15 9.05 5.63
N THR A 181 -14.07 9.58 6.44
CA THR A 181 -15.15 8.80 7.05
C THR A 181 -16.52 9.38 6.67
N ASP A 182 -17.55 8.52 6.66
CA ASP A 182 -18.93 8.99 6.63
C ASP A 182 -19.31 9.51 8.01
N GLU A 183 -19.83 10.75 8.09
CA GLU A 183 -20.12 11.41 9.38
C GLU A 183 -21.24 10.70 10.14
N ARG A 184 -22.20 10.09 9.42
CA ARG A 184 -23.39 9.50 10.02
C ARG A 184 -23.15 8.06 10.46
N SER A 185 -22.51 7.23 9.63
CA SER A 185 -22.27 5.83 9.95
C SER A 185 -20.92 5.59 10.65
N GLY A 186 -19.99 6.54 10.59
CA GLY A 186 -18.61 6.34 11.04
C GLY A 186 -17.80 5.40 10.14
N ALA A 187 -18.34 5.00 8.99
CA ALA A 187 -17.66 4.07 8.09
C ALA A 187 -16.38 4.70 7.51
N TYR A 188 -15.29 3.94 7.49
CA TYR A 188 -14.04 4.30 6.83
C TYR A 188 -14.25 4.20 5.31
N LEU A 189 -14.24 5.35 4.63
CA LEU A 189 -14.41 5.43 3.18
C LEU A 189 -13.05 5.36 2.46
N ALA A 190 -12.03 5.96 3.05
CA ALA A 190 -10.65 5.86 2.57
C ALA A 190 -9.68 6.11 3.72
N THR A 191 -8.66 5.28 3.88
CA THR A 191 -7.48 5.58 4.71
C THR A 191 -6.24 5.21 3.90
N PHE A 192 -5.31 6.15 3.71
CA PHE A 192 -4.10 5.88 2.94
C PHE A 192 -2.93 6.79 3.34
N LEU A 193 -1.72 6.28 3.09
CA LEU A 193 -0.46 6.98 3.34
C LEU A 193 -0.25 8.12 2.33
N LEU A 194 0.02 9.32 2.85
CA LEU A 194 0.48 10.46 2.06
C LEU A 194 2.00 10.43 1.85
N GLY A 195 2.74 10.02 2.89
CA GLY A 195 4.18 9.83 2.85
C GLY A 195 4.86 10.21 4.17
N PRO A 196 6.20 10.09 4.23
CA PRO A 196 6.97 10.56 5.37
C PRO A 196 6.86 12.08 5.50
N VAL A 197 6.91 12.58 6.73
CA VAL A 197 6.84 14.01 7.04
C VAL A 197 7.98 14.40 7.98
N ASN A 198 8.58 15.55 7.71
CA ASN A 198 9.50 16.20 8.61
C ASN A 198 8.79 17.35 9.32
N MET A 199 8.60 17.21 10.63
CA MET A 199 7.90 18.17 11.47
C MET A 199 8.72 19.42 11.83
N ALA A 200 9.92 19.60 11.25
CA ALA A 200 10.67 20.86 11.34
C ALA A 200 9.88 22.05 10.74
N VAL A 201 8.97 21.77 9.81
CA VAL A 201 7.98 22.72 9.30
C VAL A 201 6.60 22.10 9.49
N GLN A 202 5.69 22.79 10.18
CA GLN A 202 4.35 22.28 10.42
C GLN A 202 3.59 22.15 9.09
N PRO A 203 2.92 21.01 8.82
CA PRO A 203 2.06 20.86 7.66
C PRO A 203 0.96 21.93 7.60
N GLN A 204 0.76 22.51 6.42
CA GLN A 204 -0.35 23.41 6.13
C GLN A 204 -1.50 22.60 5.56
N ILE A 205 -2.65 22.64 6.23
CA ILE A 205 -3.81 21.80 5.91
C ILE A 205 -5.05 22.69 5.83
N SER A 206 -5.79 22.59 4.74
CA SER A 206 -6.98 23.40 4.50
C SER A 206 -7.94 22.75 3.52
N ILE A 207 -9.21 23.17 3.56
CA ILE A 207 -10.24 22.76 2.62
C ILE A 207 -10.55 23.96 1.72
N ASP A 208 -10.63 23.75 0.40
CA ASP A 208 -10.99 24.80 -0.56
C ASP A 208 -12.51 24.97 -0.72
N THR A 209 -12.91 25.93 -1.56
CA THR A 209 -14.32 26.22 -1.86
C THR A 209 -15.06 25.09 -2.59
N LYS A 210 -14.33 24.10 -3.12
CA LYS A 210 -14.86 22.90 -3.79
C LYS A 210 -14.82 21.67 -2.88
N ASN A 211 -14.58 21.86 -1.58
CA ASN A 211 -14.41 20.82 -0.58
C ASN A 211 -13.27 19.84 -0.88
N LYS A 212 -12.24 20.25 -1.63
CA LYS A 212 -11.00 19.48 -1.76
C LYS A 212 -10.11 19.76 -0.56
N LEU A 213 -9.55 18.69 0.01
CA LEU A 213 -8.56 18.80 1.08
C LEU A 213 -7.18 19.01 0.47
N HIS A 214 -6.50 20.06 0.91
CA HIS A 214 -5.12 20.37 0.58
C HIS A 214 -4.23 20.10 1.78
N ILE A 215 -3.13 19.40 1.54
CA ILE A 215 -2.13 19.07 2.55
C ILE A 215 -0.77 19.41 1.96
N PHE A 216 -0.07 20.35 2.56
CA PHE A 216 1.27 20.77 2.16
C PHE A 216 2.24 20.53 3.31
N PHE A 217 3.27 19.72 3.08
CA PHE A 217 4.18 19.26 4.14
C PHE A 217 5.59 19.02 3.62
N LEU A 218 6.58 19.13 4.50
CA LEU A 218 7.98 18.82 4.19
C LEU A 218 8.16 17.29 4.13
N ALA A 219 8.34 16.72 2.95
CA ALA A 219 8.44 15.27 2.75
C ALA A 219 9.87 14.74 2.92
N LYS A 220 10.87 15.55 2.53
CA LYS A 220 12.31 15.30 2.71
C LYS A 220 13.00 16.64 3.00
N PRO A 221 14.25 16.67 3.50
CA PRO A 221 15.02 17.91 3.56
C PRO A 221 14.95 18.65 2.21
N GLN A 222 14.52 19.92 2.25
CA GLN A 222 14.31 20.78 1.09
C GLN A 222 13.27 20.33 0.06
N ILE A 223 12.46 19.30 0.30
CA ILE A 223 11.41 18.87 -0.63
C ILE A 223 10.06 18.87 0.08
N CYS A 224 9.21 19.80 -0.32
CA CYS A 224 7.82 19.88 0.11
C CYS A 224 6.92 19.10 -0.84
N CYS A 225 5.87 18.49 -0.30
CA CYS A 225 4.83 17.78 -1.03
C CYS A 225 3.51 18.52 -0.86
N HIS A 226 2.80 18.73 -1.97
CA HIS A 226 1.41 19.18 -2.00
C HIS A 226 0.52 18.03 -2.46
N ALA A 227 -0.32 17.52 -1.57
CA ALA A 227 -1.36 16.56 -1.88
C ALA A 227 -2.73 17.25 -1.92
N ILE A 228 -3.53 16.90 -2.93
CA ILE A 228 -4.91 17.34 -3.09
C ILE A 228 -5.80 16.10 -3.08
N ILE A 229 -6.78 16.06 -2.19
CA ILE A 229 -7.70 14.94 -2.01
C ILE A 229 -9.10 15.42 -2.37
N ASN A 230 -9.80 14.66 -3.19
CA ASN A 230 -11.16 14.96 -3.61
C ASN A 230 -12.19 14.61 -2.51
N PRO A 231 -13.41 15.18 -2.57
CA PRO A 231 -14.54 14.82 -1.71
C PRO A 231 -14.90 13.32 -1.70
N ASP A 232 -14.50 12.55 -2.72
CA ASP A 232 -14.68 11.10 -2.76
C ASP A 232 -13.63 10.31 -1.97
N GLY A 233 -12.63 10.98 -1.40
CA GLY A 233 -11.51 10.37 -0.70
C GLY A 233 -10.39 9.89 -1.61
N LYS A 234 -10.46 10.17 -2.93
CA LYS A 234 -9.36 9.82 -3.85
C LYS A 234 -8.30 10.92 -3.90
N LEU A 235 -7.04 10.52 -4.00
CA LEU A 235 -5.94 11.44 -4.25
C LEU A 235 -6.08 12.03 -5.67
N HIS A 236 -6.35 13.33 -5.76
CA HIS A 236 -6.53 14.05 -7.02
C HIS A 236 -5.20 14.41 -7.67
N LYS A 237 -4.26 14.94 -6.89
CA LYS A 237 -2.96 15.38 -7.39
C LYS A 237 -1.92 15.30 -6.28
N ARG A 238 -0.69 14.96 -6.66
CA ARG A 238 0.49 15.07 -5.81
C ARG A 238 1.58 15.80 -6.58
N SER A 239 2.11 16.87 -6.00
CA SER A 239 3.17 17.69 -6.60
C SER A 239 4.27 17.91 -5.58
N TYR A 240 5.51 18.03 -6.04
CA TYR A 240 6.65 18.29 -5.17
C TYR A 240 7.30 19.61 -5.53
N TYR A 241 7.83 20.28 -4.52
CA TYR A 241 8.48 21.58 -4.64
C TYR A 241 9.78 21.57 -3.85
N ARG A 242 10.86 22.04 -4.47
CA ARG A 242 12.15 22.21 -3.84
C ARG A 242 12.18 23.55 -3.10
N ASP A 243 12.55 23.49 -1.84
CA ASP A 243 12.90 24.65 -1.04
C ASP A 243 14.26 25.19 -1.50
N THR A 244 14.27 26.44 -1.91
CA THR A 244 15.44 27.20 -2.35
C THR A 244 15.67 28.37 -1.41
N GLU A 245 16.93 28.68 -1.13
CA GLU A 245 17.30 29.77 -0.22
C GLU A 245 16.64 31.09 -0.62
N GLY A 246 15.95 31.73 0.34
CA GLY A 246 15.20 32.98 0.10
C GLY A 246 13.83 32.82 -0.57
N ASN A 247 13.44 31.61 -0.99
CA ASN A 247 12.17 31.36 -1.70
C ASN A 247 11.52 30.03 -1.23
N ARG A 248 11.14 29.98 0.05
CA ARG A 248 10.52 28.78 0.65
C ARG A 248 9.11 28.57 0.11
N PRO A 249 8.76 27.36 -0.38
CA PRO A 249 7.42 27.09 -0.87
C PRO A 249 6.42 27.07 0.28
N SER A 250 5.26 27.69 0.07
CA SER A 250 4.15 27.74 1.03
C SER A 250 2.81 27.63 0.31
N LEU A 251 1.81 27.10 0.99
CA LEU A 251 0.45 26.96 0.48
C LEU A 251 -0.36 28.21 0.82
N VAL A 252 -0.95 28.83 -0.20
CA VAL A 252 -1.82 30.00 -0.07
C VAL A 252 -3.21 29.65 -0.59
N MET A 253 -4.23 29.94 0.20
CA MET A 253 -5.62 29.81 -0.23
C MET A 253 -6.01 31.00 -1.09
N THR A 254 -6.67 30.72 -2.21
CA THR A 254 -7.20 31.69 -3.17
C THR A 254 -8.70 31.43 -3.36
N ARG A 255 -9.39 32.31 -4.10
CA ARG A 255 -10.82 32.12 -4.41
C ARG A 255 -11.08 30.87 -5.25
N ASP A 256 -10.12 30.49 -6.09
CA ASP A 256 -10.25 29.38 -7.04
C ASP A 256 -9.75 28.03 -6.50
N GLY A 257 -9.13 28.03 -5.32
CA GLY A 257 -8.55 26.85 -4.68
C GLY A 257 -7.26 27.18 -3.91
N ALA A 258 -6.41 26.18 -3.70
CA ALA A 258 -5.08 26.38 -3.11
C ALA A 258 -3.97 26.45 -4.17
N GLN A 259 -3.02 27.36 -3.98
CA GLN A 259 -1.82 27.49 -4.80
C GLN A 259 -0.56 27.43 -3.94
N VAL A 260 0.50 26.81 -4.46
CA VAL A 260 1.84 26.88 -3.84
C VAL A 260 2.56 28.11 -4.39
N VAL A 261 3.05 28.95 -3.48
CA VAL A 261 3.84 30.15 -3.78
C VAL A 261 5.26 29.92 -3.27
N GLY A 262 6.23 30.22 -4.14
CA GLY A 262 7.65 30.00 -3.87
C GLY A 262 8.10 28.55 -4.12
N GLY A 263 9.41 28.34 -3.98
CA GLY A 263 10.10 27.11 -4.36
C GLY A 263 10.08 26.84 -5.86
N GLU A 264 10.73 25.74 -6.25
CA GLU A 264 10.79 25.27 -7.64
C GLU A 264 10.07 23.94 -7.77
N TYR A 265 9.31 23.72 -8.85
CA TYR A 265 8.68 22.42 -9.08
C TYR A 265 9.75 21.33 -9.18
N PHE A 266 9.53 20.22 -8.47
CA PHE A 266 10.42 19.08 -8.45
C PHE A 266 9.68 17.84 -8.96
N ASP A 267 10.26 17.17 -9.95
CA ASP A 267 9.80 15.86 -10.41
C ASP A 267 10.68 14.77 -9.79
N PRO A 268 10.15 13.93 -8.88
CA PRO A 268 10.89 12.83 -8.29
C PRO A 268 11.30 11.73 -9.30
N GLY A 269 10.63 11.67 -10.46
CA GLY A 269 10.91 10.70 -11.51
C GLY A 269 11.95 11.17 -12.54
N ALA A 270 12.33 12.45 -12.52
CA ALA A 270 13.31 12.98 -13.45
C ALA A 270 14.71 12.40 -13.16
N PRO A 271 15.49 12.05 -14.21
CA PRO A 271 16.86 11.60 -14.02
C PRO A 271 17.66 12.68 -13.30
N PRO A 272 18.58 12.31 -12.39
CA PRO A 272 19.37 13.29 -11.64
C PRO A 272 20.07 14.22 -12.62
N ALA A 273 19.96 15.53 -12.37
CA ALA A 273 20.68 16.53 -13.15
C ALA A 273 22.16 16.12 -13.17
N LYS A 274 22.75 16.04 -14.37
CA LYS A 274 24.19 15.76 -14.50
C LYS A 274 24.91 16.78 -13.63
N SER A 275 25.49 16.31 -12.53
CA SER A 275 26.38 17.10 -11.69
C SER A 275 27.35 17.82 -12.61
N LYS A 276 27.38 19.16 -12.57
CA LYS A 276 28.44 19.93 -13.23
C LYS A 276 29.73 19.31 -12.73
N ALA A 277 30.46 18.65 -13.64
CA ALA A 277 31.72 17.99 -13.30
C ALA A 277 32.54 18.97 -12.47
N LEU A 278 32.77 18.62 -11.21
CA LEU A 278 33.77 19.28 -10.39
C LEU A 278 35.04 19.31 -11.24
N ARG A 279 35.57 20.51 -11.50
CA ARG A 279 36.81 20.67 -12.26
C ARG A 279 37.81 19.68 -11.71
N LYS A 280 38.35 18.82 -12.58
CA LYS A 280 39.41 17.89 -12.16
C LYS A 280 40.56 18.75 -11.65
N ALA A 281 41.21 18.34 -10.56
CA ALA A 281 42.37 19.05 -10.01
C ALA A 281 43.53 19.24 -11.03
N SER A 282 43.46 18.59 -12.19
CA SER A 282 44.38 18.72 -13.32
C SER A 282 44.02 19.84 -14.32
N GLU A 283 42.87 20.52 -14.19
CA GLU A 283 42.53 21.65 -15.06
C GLU A 283 43.32 22.90 -14.65
N ARG A 284 44.39 23.20 -15.40
CA ARG A 284 45.14 24.46 -15.23
C ARG A 284 44.24 25.66 -15.57
N PRO A 285 44.35 26.78 -14.83
CA PRO A 285 43.65 28.00 -15.16
C PRO A 285 44.03 28.47 -16.58
N PRO A 286 43.06 28.91 -17.40
CA PRO A 286 43.37 29.51 -18.69
C PRO A 286 43.98 30.90 -18.48
N GLY A 287 45.22 31.08 -18.96
CA GLY A 287 45.90 32.37 -19.01
C GLY A 287 47.24 32.39 -18.28
N LEU A 288 48.31 32.03 -19.00
CA LEU A 288 49.69 32.43 -18.73
C LEU A 288 50.26 32.98 -20.04
#